data_AF-A0A7W7W7Y5-F1
#
_entry.id   AF-A0A7W7W7Y5-F1
#
_cell.length_a   1.000
_cell.length_b   1.000
_cell.length_c   1.000
_cell.angle_alpha   90.00
_cell.angle_beta   90.00
_cell.angle_gamma   90.00
#
_symmetry.space_group_name_H-M   'P 1'
#
loop_
_entity.id
_entity.type
_entity.pdbx_description
1 polymer ?
#
loop_
_entity_poly.entity_id
_entity_poly.type
_entity_poly.pdbx_seq_one_letter_code
_entity_poly.pdbx_strand_id
1 'polypeptide(L)' 'MEEIRDNLLARIAEAECEGWLGEIEGLRISLAGAEDKLVRIDQRSSRAIDLGMPGRAAGPVHSAMPAQRRT' A
#
# COMPACT_ATOMS: atom_id res chain seq x y z
N MET A 1 -7.71 -6.01 5.38
CA MET A 1 -7.98 -4.57 5.61
C MET A 1 -9.43 -4.36 6.05
N GLU A 2 -10.43 -4.96 5.38
CA GLU A 2 -11.82 -4.98 5.87
C GLU A 2 -11.96 -5.56 7.28
N GLU A 3 -11.13 -6.55 7.62
CA GLU A 3 -11.13 -7.20 8.93
C GLU A 3 -10.98 -6.23 10.12
N ILE A 4 -10.24 -5.13 9.99
CA ILE A 4 -10.11 -4.12 11.07
C ILE A 4 -11.41 -3.33 11.24
N ARG A 5 -12.05 -2.94 10.13
CA ARG A 5 -13.34 -2.21 10.14
C ARG A 5 -14.42 -3.08 10.77
N ASP A 6 -14.51 -4.32 10.32
CA ASP A 6 -15.54 -5.26 10.76
C ASP A 6 -15.36 -5.61 12.25
N ASN A 7 -14.11 -5.70 12.71
CA ASN A 7 -13.80 -5.90 14.11
C ASN A 7 -14.21 -4.72 15.00
N LEU A 8 -14.00 -3.49 14.54
CA LEU A 8 -14.42 -2.28 15.24
C LEU A 8 -15.95 -2.17 15.30
N LEU A 9 -16.65 -2.49 14.21
CA LEU A 9 -18.11 -2.53 14.17
C LEU A 9 -18.68 -3.57 15.16
N ALA A 10 -18.09 -4.76 15.22
CA ALA A 10 -18.47 -5.78 16.19
C ALA A 10 -18.30 -5.29 17.64
N ARG A 11 -17.19 -4.60 17.93
CA ARG A 11 -16.92 -4.05 19.27
C ARG A 11 -17.83 -2.89 19.65
N ILE A 12 -18.21 -2.06 18.69
CA ILE A 12 -19.20 -0.99 18.91
C ILE A 12 -20.55 -1.61 19.26
N ALA A 13 -20.99 -2.63 18.51
CA ALA A 13 -22.26 -3.31 18.78
C ALA A 13 -22.26 -3.98 20.17
N GLU A 14 -21.14 -4.58 20.58
CA GLU A 14 -20.96 -5.15 21.91
C GLU A 14 -21.05 -4.07 23.00
N ALA A 15 -20.31 -2.97 22.85
CA ALA A 15 -20.32 -1.88 23.82
C ALA A 15 -21.69 -1.17 23.90
N GLU A 16 -22.44 -1.08 22.79
CA GLU A 16 -23.82 -0.60 22.76
C GLU A 16 -24.77 -1.52 23.54
N CYS A 17 -24.63 -2.84 23.37
CA CYS A 17 -25.42 -3.83 24.12
C CYS A 17 -25.13 -3.79 25.62
N GLU A 18 -23.85 -3.65 26.00
CA GLU A 18 -23.38 -3.64 27.39
C GLU A 18 -23.47 -2.25 28.06
N GLY A 19 -23.84 -1.20 27.30
CA GLY A 19 -23.98 0.16 27.81
C GLY A 19 -22.66 0.85 28.17
N TRP A 20 -21.54 0.42 27.59
CA TRP A 20 -20.20 0.98 27.85
C TRP A 20 -19.97 2.26 27.04
N LEU A 21 -20.72 3.31 27.37
CA LEU A 21 -20.72 4.60 26.67
C LEU A 21 -19.32 5.21 26.47
N GLY A 22 -18.42 5.07 27.46
CA GLY A 22 -17.05 5.57 27.37
C GLY A 22 -16.19 4.85 26.33
N GLU A 23 -16.45 3.56 26.09
CA GLU A 23 -15.71 2.79 25.08
C GLU A 23 -16.28 3.03 23.67
N ILE A 24 -17.59 3.22 23.54
CA ILE A 24 -18.25 3.49 22.25
C ILE A 24 -17.64 4.71 21.56
N GLU A 25 -17.42 5.82 22.28
CA GLU A 25 -16.85 7.03 21.68
C GLU A 25 -15.43 6.79 21.13
N GLY A 26 -14.57 6.13 21.90
CA GLY A 26 -13.20 5.80 21.47
C GLY A 26 -13.17 4.85 20.27
N LEU A 27 -14.09 3.88 20.24
CA LEU A 27 -14.25 2.94 19.13
C LEU A 27 -14.75 3.63 17.86
N ARG A 28 -15.69 4.57 17.96
CA ARG A 28 -16.21 5.34 16.81
C ARG A 28 -15.15 6.28 16.23
N ILE A 29 -14.34 6.93 17.06
CA ILE A 29 -13.20 7.73 16.61
C ILE A 29 -12.19 6.85 15.85
N SER A 30 -11.90 5.67 16.39
CA SER A 30 -10.99 4.71 15.78
C SER A 30 -11.52 4.19 14.43
N LEU A 31 -12.83 3.93 14.34
CA LEU A 31 -13.51 3.53 13.10
C LEU A 31 -13.39 4.61 12.03
N ALA A 32 -13.73 5.87 12.34
CA ALA A 32 -13.61 6.99 11.40
C ALA A 32 -12.16 7.15 10.90
N GLY A 33 -11.17 7.05 11.82
CA GLY A 33 -9.76 7.09 11.45
C GLY A 33 -9.30 5.90 10.60
N ALA A 34 -9.91 4.73 10.75
CA ALA A 34 -9.64 3.56 9.91
C ALA A 34 -10.24 3.73 8.51
N GLU A 35 -11.49 4.21 8.39
CA GLU A 35 -12.15 4.49 7.12
C GLU A 35 -11.36 5.52 6.30
N ASP A 36 -10.93 6.62 6.92
CA ASP A 36 -10.09 7.63 6.27
C ASP A 36 -8.79 7.05 5.71
N LYS A 37 -8.15 6.13 6.44
CA LYS A 37 -6.92 5.47 5.98
C LYS A 37 -7.19 4.54 4.80
N LEU A 38 -8.30 3.79 4.82
CA LEU A 38 -8.69 2.92 3.71
C LEU A 38 -8.95 3.72 2.43
N VAL A 39 -9.69 4.83 2.54
CA VAL A 39 -9.94 5.73 1.42
C VAL A 39 -8.63 6.29 0.85
N ARG A 40 -7.69 6.70 1.71
CA ARG A 40 -6.37 7.19 1.26
C ARG A 40 -5.55 6.11 0.55
N ILE A 41 -5.59 4.87 1.05
CA ILE A 41 -4.90 3.74 0.42
C ILE A 41 -5.52 3.43 -0.94
N ASP A 42 -6.84 3.41 -1.05
CA ASP A 42 -7.56 3.19 -2.31
C ASP A 42 -7.22 4.26 -3.37
N GLN A 43 -7.21 5.54 -2.97
CA GLN A 43 -6.77 6.66 -3.80
C GLN A 43 -5.30 6.57 -4.23
N ARG A 44 -4.43 5.99 -3.40
CA ARG A 44 -3.00 5.82 -3.74
C ARG A 44 -2.78 4.61 -4.64
N SER A 45 -3.51 3.52 -4.41
CA SER A 45 -3.49 2.33 -5.27
C SER A 45 -3.98 2.64 -6.68
N SER A 46 -4.94 3.55 -6.83
CA SER A 46 -5.40 4.04 -8.12
C SER A 46 -4.43 5.02 -8.81
N ARG A 47 -3.50 5.63 -8.06
CA ARG A 47 -2.42 6.48 -8.60
C ARG A 47 -1.13 5.68 -8.70
N ALA A 48 -1.04 4.83 -9.71
CA ALA A 48 0.24 4.22 -10.09
C ALA A 48 1.24 5.33 -10.45
N ILE A 49 2.29 5.49 -9.64
CA ILE A 49 3.42 6.36 -9.97
C ILE A 49 4.31 5.55 -10.91
N ASP A 50 4.40 5.98 -12.18
CA ASP A 50 5.39 5.43 -13.11
C ASP A 50 6.78 5.87 -12.65
N LEU A 51 7.50 4.94 -12.01
CA LEU A 51 8.85 5.17 -11.51
C LEU A 51 9.91 5.03 -12.61
N GLY A 52 9.48 4.73 -13.86
CA GLY A 52 10.36 4.36 -14.95
C GLY A 52 11.06 3.02 -14.68
N MET A 53 11.29 2.24 -15.73
CA MET A 53 12.25 1.14 -15.61
C MET A 53 13.65 1.76 -15.58
N PRO A 54 14.52 1.43 -14.60
CA PRO A 54 15.93 1.81 -14.71
C PRO A 54 16.49 1.07 -15.91
N GLY A 55 16.56 1.78 -17.04
CA GLY A 55 17.18 1.27 -18.25
C GLY A 55 18.62 0.96 -17.91
N ARG A 56 19.02 -0.32 -18.00
CA ARG A 56 20.43 -0.68 -17.98
C ARG A 56 21.04 0.04 -19.17
N ALA A 57 21.71 1.17 -18.94
CA ALA A 57 22.40 1.90 -19.99
C ALA A 57 23.26 0.86 -20.72
N ALA A 58 22.91 0.58 -21.98
CA ALA A 58 23.71 -0.28 -22.83
C ALA A 58 25.05 0.44 -23.00
N GLY A 59 26.01 0.12 -22.13
CA GLY A 59 27.37 0.58 -22.27
C GLY A 59 27.88 0.17 -23.65
N PRO A 60 28.76 0.97 -24.27
CA PRO A 60 29.23 0.71 -25.62
C PRO A 60 29.83 -0.70 -25.67
N VAL A 61 29.25 -1.56 -26.51
CA VAL A 61 29.84 -2.86 -26.83
C VAL A 61 31.21 -2.59 -27.45
N HIS A 62 32.27 -2.89 -26.70
CA HIS A 62 33.63 -2.80 -27.20
C HIS A 62 33.73 -3.74 -28.41
N SER A 63 33.78 -3.16 -29.60
CA SER A 63 33.95 -3.88 -30.84
C SER A 63 35.29 -4.59 -30.81
N ALA A 64 35.29 -5.90 -30.53
CA ALA A 64 36.48 -6.72 -30.56
C ALA A 64 37.05 -6.74 -32.00
N MET A 65 38.30 -6.31 -32.16
CA MET A 65 39.04 -6.34 -33.42
C MET A 65 39.24 -7.79 -33.89
N PRO A 66 39.12 -8.09 -35.20
CA PRO A 66 39.35 -9.44 -35.70
C PRO A 66 40.85 -9.76 -35.72
N ALA A 67 41.23 -10.91 -35.16
CA ALA A 67 42.58 -11.44 -35.22
C ALA A 67 42.96 -11.81 -36.65
N GLN A 68 43.90 -11.07 -37.25
CA GLN A 68 44.51 -11.45 -38.52
C GLN A 68 45.44 -12.64 -38.31
N ARG A 69 45.07 -13.79 -38.87
CA ARG A 69 45.96 -14.95 -39.04
C ARG A 69 46.99 -14.60 -40.10
N ARG A 70 48.25 -14.44 -39.71
CA ARG A 70 49.38 -14.45 -40.65
C ARG A 70 49.78 -15.89 -40.93
N THR A 71 49.76 -16.22 -42.21
CA THR A 71 50.35 -17.40 -42.87
C THR A 71 51.86 -17.45 -42.69
#